data_AF-A0A4R1LRG6-F1
#
_entry.id   AF-A0A4R1LRG6-F1
#
_cell.length_a   1.000
_cell.length_b   1.000
_cell.length_c   1.000
_cell.angle_alpha   90.00
_cell.angle_beta   90.00
_cell.angle_gamma   90.00
#
_symmetry.space_group_name_H-M   'P 1'
#
loop_
_entity.id
_entity.type
_entity.pdbx_description
1 polymer ?
#
loop_
_entity_poly.entity_id
_entity_poly.type
_entity_poly.pdbx_seq_one_letter_code
_entity_poly.pdbx_strand_id
1 'polypeptide(L)'
;MENKEEVGQWYALVHAKCARCRKGRMFEPGLIRQKMFIRCEYCDLFYERHPGYFYVAMYVSYAMNVIEVIAVGIATFFFSGGSENIWLYLAVISTFTVLLAPFNFRYSRVLHMHFLDPGLKYQPGIAEQSHRIKNQKVA
;
A
#
# COMPACT_ATOMS: atom_id res chain seq x y z
N MET A 1 33.01 6.25 3.29
CA MET A 1 32.00 5.18 3.24
C MET A 1 30.69 5.79 3.71
N GLU A 2 29.90 6.31 2.77
CA GLU A 2 28.70 7.08 3.11
C GLU A 2 27.59 6.12 3.51
N ASN A 3 27.28 6.09 4.81
CA ASN A 3 26.17 5.35 5.40
C ASN A 3 24.85 5.94 4.88
N LYS A 4 24.43 5.56 3.68
CA LYS A 4 23.11 5.87 3.16
C LYS A 4 22.12 5.07 3.97
N GLU A 5 21.23 5.73 4.70
CA GLU A 5 20.11 5.08 5.38
C GLU A 5 19.31 4.25 4.38
N GLU A 6 19.64 2.97 4.28
CA GLU A 6 18.92 2.02 3.46
C GLU A 6 17.63 1.69 4.19
N VAL A 7 16.54 2.31 3.71
CA VAL A 7 15.23 2.08 4.29
C VAL A 7 14.85 0.61 4.08
N GLY A 8 14.60 -0.10 5.17
CA GLY A 8 14.19 -1.50 5.15
C GLY A 8 12.88 -1.71 4.39
N GLN A 9 12.71 -2.91 3.81
CA GLN A 9 11.52 -3.24 3.02
C GLN A 9 10.23 -3.14 3.84
N TRP A 10 10.24 -3.67 5.06
CA TRP A 10 9.10 -3.64 5.97
C TRP A 10 8.69 -2.21 6.35
N TYR A 11 9.67 -1.36 6.67
CA TYR A 11 9.41 0.04 6.94
C TYR A 11 8.79 0.73 5.71
N ALA A 12 9.35 0.48 4.53
CA ALA A 12 8.85 1.04 3.28
C ALA A 12 7.41 0.58 2.97
N LEU A 13 7.09 -0.67 3.29
CA LEU A 13 5.76 -1.23 3.10
C LEU A 13 4.73 -0.58 4.04
N VAL A 14 5.02 -0.55 5.34
CA VAL A 14 4.14 0.04 6.36
C VAL A 14 3.88 1.53 6.07
N HIS A 15 4.91 2.27 5.65
CA HIS A 15 4.80 3.72 5.40
C HIS A 15 4.39 4.06 3.96
N ALA A 16 3.94 3.08 3.17
CA ALA A 16 3.53 3.26 1.77
C ALA A 16 4.58 4.04 0.94
N LYS A 17 5.85 3.67 1.11
CA LYS A 17 6.97 4.21 0.36
C LYS A 17 7.14 3.48 -0.97
N CYS A 18 7.69 4.19 -1.95
CA CYS A 18 7.96 3.69 -3.30
C CYS A 18 8.75 2.38 -3.26
N ALA A 19 8.27 1.33 -3.94
CA ALA A 19 8.94 0.03 -3.96
C ALA A 19 10.36 0.09 -4.59
N ARG A 20 10.59 0.97 -5.58
CA ARG A 20 11.90 1.11 -6.24
C ARG A 20 12.95 1.78 -5.36
N CYS A 21 12.63 2.94 -4.76
CA CYS A 21 13.64 3.75 -4.05
C CYS A 21 13.46 3.80 -2.53
N ARG A 22 12.32 3.34 -1.99
CA ARG A 22 11.92 3.34 -0.57
C ARG A 22 11.94 4.69 0.16
N LYS A 23 12.25 5.80 -0.52
CA LYS A 23 12.28 7.17 0.04
C LYS A 23 10.99 7.96 -0.22
N GLY A 24 10.50 7.94 -1.46
CA GLY A 24 9.30 8.69 -1.86
C GLY A 24 8.00 8.10 -1.33
N ARG A 25 7.04 8.96 -0.99
CA ARG A 25 5.69 8.56 -0.58
C ARG A 25 4.84 8.26 -1.80
N MET A 26 4.10 7.16 -1.77
CA MET A 26 3.19 6.78 -2.87
C MET A 26 1.85 7.51 -2.81
N PHE A 27 1.45 7.96 -1.63
CA PHE A 27 0.14 8.54 -1.36
C PHE A 27 0.29 9.83 -0.57
N GLU A 28 -0.69 10.71 -0.69
CA GLU A 28 -0.80 11.91 0.15
C GLU A 28 -0.85 11.54 1.64
N PRO A 29 -0.31 12.39 2.54
CA PRO A 29 -0.35 12.13 3.97
C PRO A 29 -1.79 12.09 4.50
N GLY A 30 -2.04 11.20 5.46
CA GLY A 30 -3.35 10.97 6.07
C GLY A 30 -4.00 9.66 5.60
N LEU A 31 -4.79 9.03 6.48
CA LEU A 31 -5.48 7.75 6.22
C LEU A 31 -6.78 7.90 5.42
N ILE A 32 -7.39 9.09 5.42
CA ILE A 32 -8.64 9.36 4.72
C ILE A 32 -8.37 9.76 3.26
N ARG A 33 -7.28 10.49 3.02
CA ARG A 33 -6.87 10.90 1.67
C ARG A 33 -6.16 9.75 0.96
N GLN A 34 -6.94 8.98 0.20
CA GLN A 34 -6.47 7.84 -0.59
C GLN A 34 -5.94 8.23 -1.98
N LYS A 35 -5.48 9.47 -2.13
CA LYS A 35 -4.96 9.97 -3.40
C LYS A 35 -3.52 9.51 -3.57
N MET A 36 -3.31 8.72 -4.62
CA MET A 36 -1.99 8.25 -5.03
C MET A 36 -1.31 9.31 -5.89
N PHE A 37 -0.02 9.54 -5.66
CA PHE A 37 0.77 10.37 -6.57
C PHE A 37 0.92 9.68 -7.93
N ILE A 38 1.09 10.46 -8.98
CA ILE A 38 1.29 9.94 -10.34
C ILE A 38 2.73 9.45 -10.51
N ARG A 39 3.69 10.21 -9.97
CA ARG A 39 5.13 9.92 -10.00
C ARG A 39 5.74 10.01 -8.61
N CYS A 40 6.80 9.23 -8.40
CA CYS A 40 7.62 9.33 -7.19
C CYS A 40 8.46 10.61 -7.20
N GLU A 41 8.40 11.39 -6.12
CA GLU A 41 9.14 12.66 -5.99
C GLU A 41 10.67 12.51 -6.05
N TYR A 42 11.20 11.35 -5.68
CA TYR A 42 12.64 11.10 -5.56
C TYR A 42 13.26 10.42 -6.77
N CYS A 43 12.61 9.38 -7.31
CA CYS A 43 13.17 8.61 -8.43
C CYS A 43 12.39 8.80 -9.73
N ASP A 44 11.35 9.63 -9.75
CA ASP A 44 10.48 9.88 -10.91
C ASP A 44 9.84 8.62 -11.51
N LEU A 45 9.65 7.58 -10.69
CA LEU A 45 8.89 6.39 -11.11
C LEU A 45 7.44 6.78 -11.35
N PHE A 46 6.95 6.63 -12.58
CA PHE A 46 5.52 6.64 -12.87
C PHE A 46 4.89 5.39 -12.28
N TYR A 47 3.96 5.57 -11.34
CA TYR A 47 3.44 4.45 -10.56
C TYR A 47 2.54 3.52 -11.38
N GLU A 48 1.74 4.07 -12.29
CA GLU A 48 0.92 3.30 -13.22
C GLU A 48 1.74 2.90 -14.45
N ARG A 49 2.60 1.90 -14.33
CA ARG A 49 3.61 1.60 -15.37
C ARG A 49 3.01 1.32 -16.77
N HIS A 50 1.81 0.77 -16.81
CA HIS A 50 1.05 0.51 -18.03
C HIS A 50 -0.46 0.64 -17.72
N PRO A 51 -1.32 0.90 -18.72
CA PRO A 51 -2.75 0.97 -18.49
C PRO A 51 -3.25 -0.31 -17.81
N GLY A 52 -4.07 -0.15 -16.77
CA GLY A 52 -4.59 -1.27 -16.01
C GLY A 52 -3.59 -1.93 -15.06
N TYR A 53 -2.43 -1.33 -14.79
CA TYR A 53 -1.44 -1.86 -13.85
C TYR A 53 -2.06 -2.23 -12.49
N PHE A 54 -3.01 -1.43 -11.99
CA PHE A 54 -3.64 -1.69 -10.68
C PHE A 54 -4.77 -2.73 -10.69
N TYR A 55 -5.05 -3.42 -11.80
CA TYR A 55 -6.00 -4.55 -11.78
C TYR A 55 -5.51 -5.68 -10.86
N VAL A 56 -4.20 -5.92 -10.79
CA VAL A 56 -3.64 -6.91 -9.86
C VAL A 56 -3.87 -6.47 -8.40
N ALA A 57 -3.74 -5.17 -8.11
CA ALA A 57 -4.04 -4.63 -6.79
C ALA A 57 -5.51 -4.85 -6.38
N MET A 58 -6.45 -4.85 -7.33
CA MET A 58 -7.85 -5.19 -7.04
C MET A 58 -7.99 -6.61 -6.47
N TYR A 59 -7.30 -7.61 -7.06
CA TYR A 59 -7.32 -8.98 -6.56
C TYR A 59 -6.67 -9.11 -5.18
N VAL A 60 -5.59 -8.35 -4.93
CA VAL A 60 -4.99 -8.27 -3.59
C VAL A 60 -5.98 -7.71 -2.57
N SER A 61 -6.70 -6.64 -2.94
CA SER A 61 -7.74 -6.06 -2.06
C SER A 61 -8.86 -7.05 -1.77
N TYR A 62 -9.26 -7.86 -2.75
CA TYR A 62 -10.25 -8.92 -2.53
C TYR A 62 -9.74 -9.97 -1.54
N ALA A 63 -8.51 -10.45 -1.70
CA ALA A 63 -7.90 -11.40 -0.76
C ALA A 63 -7.81 -10.82 0.66
N MET A 64 -7.43 -9.55 0.80
CA MET A 64 -7.42 -8.86 2.09
C MET A 64 -8.82 -8.79 2.73
N ASN A 65 -9.85 -8.48 1.95
CA ASN A 65 -11.21 -8.40 2.47
C ASN A 65 -11.77 -9.78 2.85
N VAL A 66 -11.44 -10.85 2.13
CA VAL A 66 -11.82 -12.22 2.52
C VAL A 66 -11.20 -12.58 3.88
N ILE A 67 -9.91 -12.27 4.08
CA ILE A 67 -9.24 -12.48 5.37
C ILE A 67 -9.92 -11.67 6.47
N GLU A 68 -10.26 -10.41 6.18
CA GLU A 68 -10.96 -9.51 7.10
C GLU A 68 -12.32 -10.07 7.52
N VAL A 69 -13.17 -10.47 6.57
CA VAL A 69 -14.50 -11.01 6.83
C VAL A 69 -14.42 -12.27 7.71
N ILE A 70 -13.47 -13.18 7.42
CA ILE A 70 -13.25 -14.39 8.22
C ILE A 70 -12.80 -14.01 9.64
N ALA A 71 -11.82 -13.11 9.76
CA ALA A 71 -11.28 -12.69 11.06
C ALA A 71 -12.35 -12.00 11.92
N VAL A 72 -13.13 -11.09 11.33
CA VAL A 72 -14.23 -10.39 12.01
C VAL A 72 -15.35 -11.36 12.37
N GLY A 73 -15.70 -12.30 11.49
CA GLY A 73 -16.70 -13.33 11.76
C GLY A 73 -16.33 -14.22 12.95
N ILE A 74 -15.08 -14.72 12.98
CA ILE A 74 -14.56 -15.52 14.08
C ILE A 74 -14.53 -14.69 15.38
N ALA A 75 -14.03 -13.46 15.33
CA ALA A 75 -14.01 -12.57 16.49
C ALA A 75 -15.42 -12.32 17.03
N THR A 76 -16.39 -12.08 16.15
CA THR A 76 -17.79 -11.87 16.50
C THR A 76 -18.39 -13.09 17.21
N PHE A 77 -18.08 -14.30 16.73
CA PHE A 77 -18.51 -15.53 17.38
C PHE A 77 -17.99 -15.63 18.83
N PHE A 78 -16.69 -15.40 19.05
CA PHE A 78 -16.10 -15.44 20.39
C PHE A 78 -16.62 -14.35 21.32
N PHE A 79 -16.73 -13.10 20.84
CA PHE A 79 -17.18 -11.98 21.67
C PHE A 79 -18.68 -12.00 21.97
N SER A 80 -19.50 -12.59 21.09
CA SER A 80 -20.94 -12.72 21.32
C SER A 80 -21.33 -13.94 22.16
N GLY A 81 -20.36 -14.75 22.61
CA GLY A 81 -20.61 -15.96 23.37
C GLY A 81 -21.25 -17.09 22.55
N GLY A 82 -20.97 -17.14 21.25
CA GLY A 82 -21.53 -18.14 20.34
C GLY A 82 -22.92 -17.80 19.80
N SER A 83 -23.28 -16.52 19.69
CA SER A 83 -24.57 -16.14 19.12
C SER A 83 -24.68 -16.55 17.65
N GLU A 84 -25.87 -17.02 17.23
CA GLU A 84 -26.19 -17.37 15.84
C GLU A 84 -26.99 -16.27 15.12
N ASN A 85 -27.04 -15.06 15.70
CA ASN A 85 -27.86 -13.97 15.18
C ASN A 85 -27.24 -13.37 13.91
N ILE A 86 -27.79 -13.71 12.75
CA ILE A 86 -27.35 -13.24 11.43
C ILE A 86 -27.22 -11.71 11.33
N TRP A 87 -28.13 -10.95 11.95
CA TRP A 87 -28.12 -9.48 11.87
C TRP A 87 -26.91 -8.88 12.59
N LEU A 88 -26.46 -9.53 13.66
CA LEU A 88 -25.26 -9.13 14.39
C LEU A 88 -24.02 -9.30 13.51
N TYR A 89 -23.84 -10.47 12.88
CA TYR A 89 -22.72 -10.70 11.96
C TYR A 89 -22.75 -9.75 10.78
N LEU A 90 -23.92 -9.57 10.15
CA LEU A 90 -24.07 -8.64 9.03
C LEU A 90 -23.70 -7.22 9.42
N ALA A 91 -24.21 -6.71 10.54
CA ALA A 91 -23.92 -5.36 11.01
C ALA A 91 -22.44 -5.17 11.32
N VAL A 92 -21.83 -6.10 12.05
CA VAL A 92 -20.42 -6.02 12.45
C VAL A 92 -19.50 -6.12 11.22
N ILE A 93 -19.67 -7.16 10.39
CA ILE A 93 -18.83 -7.37 9.20
C ILE A 93 -18.93 -6.20 8.22
N SER A 94 -20.14 -5.70 7.96
CA SER A 94 -20.34 -4.55 7.06
C SER A 94 -19.69 -3.29 7.61
N THR A 95 -19.80 -3.05 8.93
CA THR A 95 -19.19 -1.90 9.59
C THR A 95 -17.67 -1.94 9.47
N PHE A 96 -17.04 -3.08 9.79
CA PHE A 96 -15.59 -3.24 9.66
C PHE A 96 -15.14 -3.08 8.21
N THR A 97 -15.84 -3.71 7.26
CA THR A 97 -15.52 -3.63 5.83
C THR A 97 -15.49 -2.19 5.32
N VAL A 98 -16.49 -1.37 5.69
CA VAL A 98 -16.55 0.04 5.29
C VAL A 98 -15.46 0.86 5.99
N LEU A 99 -15.18 0.58 7.26
CA LEU A 99 -14.16 1.28 8.04
C LEU A 99 -12.75 0.99 7.50
N LEU A 100 -12.46 -0.26 7.13
CA LEU A 100 -11.16 -0.71 6.62
C LEU A 100 -11.02 -0.56 5.10
N ALA A 101 -12.08 -0.22 4.36
CA ALA A 101 -12.03 0.05 2.93
C ALA A 101 -10.85 0.96 2.48
N PRO A 102 -10.60 2.14 3.10
CA PRO A 102 -9.45 2.97 2.74
C PRO A 102 -8.09 2.28 3.01
N PHE A 103 -8.01 1.45 4.04
CA PHE A 103 -6.80 0.69 4.36
C PHE A 103 -6.55 -0.39 3.30
N ASN A 104 -7.55 -1.20 2.97
CA ASN A 104 -7.46 -2.25 1.96
C ASN A 104 -7.08 -1.69 0.58
N PHE A 105 -7.68 -0.57 0.18
CA PHE A 105 -7.35 0.11 -1.07
C PHE A 105 -5.88 0.59 -1.11
N ARG A 106 -5.38 1.17 -0.01
CA ARG A 106 -4.00 1.68 0.03
C ARG A 106 -2.99 0.55 -0.04
N TYR A 107 -3.12 -0.42 0.85
CA TYR A 107 -2.12 -1.46 1.02
C TYR A 107 -2.15 -2.50 -0.09
N SER A 108 -3.29 -2.74 -0.73
CA SER A 108 -3.34 -3.58 -1.93
C SER A 108 -2.44 -3.06 -3.05
N ARG A 109 -2.41 -1.74 -3.29
CA ARG A 109 -1.51 -1.12 -4.28
C ARG A 109 -0.05 -1.16 -3.84
N VAL A 110 0.23 -0.96 -2.55
CA VAL A 110 1.59 -1.05 -2.01
C VAL A 110 2.12 -2.48 -2.14
N LEU A 111 1.33 -3.48 -1.73
CA LEU A 111 1.67 -4.90 -1.81
C LEU A 111 1.90 -5.35 -3.24
N HIS A 112 1.02 -4.93 -4.17
CA HIS A 112 1.20 -5.21 -5.59
C HIS A 112 2.57 -4.73 -6.09
N MET A 113 2.96 -3.50 -5.77
CA MET A 113 4.24 -2.94 -6.23
C MET A 113 5.46 -3.53 -5.51
N HIS A 114 5.35 -3.92 -4.24
CA HIS A 114 6.49 -4.46 -3.49
C HIS A 114 6.74 -5.95 -3.74
N PHE A 115 5.71 -6.74 -4.05
CA PHE A 115 5.83 -8.20 -4.11
C PHE A 115 5.42 -8.84 -5.43
N LEU A 116 4.46 -8.25 -6.15
CA LEU A 116 3.82 -8.92 -7.30
C LEU A 116 4.27 -8.38 -8.66
N ASP A 117 4.95 -7.24 -8.73
CA ASP A 117 5.57 -6.74 -9.96
C ASP A 117 7.04 -7.22 -10.07
N PRO A 118 7.33 -8.27 -10.87
CA PRO A 118 8.70 -8.78 -11.04
C PRO A 118 9.63 -7.77 -11.74
N GLY A 119 9.06 -6.80 -12.45
CA GLY A 119 9.80 -5.76 -13.16
C GLY A 119 10.19 -4.58 -12.27
N LEU A 120 9.76 -4.54 -11.00
CA LEU A 120 10.03 -3.44 -10.08
C LEU A 120 10.98 -3.87 -8.96
N LYS A 121 12.29 -3.67 -9.20
CA LYS A 121 13.34 -4.02 -8.24
C LYS A 121 13.77 -2.83 -7.39
N TYR A 122 14.21 -3.09 -6.17
CA TYR A 122 14.80 -2.09 -5.29
C TYR A 122 16.13 -1.59 -5.85
N GLN A 123 16.25 -0.27 -6.01
CA GLN A 123 17.40 0.43 -6.59
C GLN A 123 17.65 1.72 -5.79
N PRO A 124 18.42 1.66 -4.68
CA PRO A 124 18.62 2.80 -3.78
C PRO A 124 19.36 3.97 -4.43
N GLY A 125 20.31 3.68 -5.31
CA GLY A 125 21.15 4.70 -5.96
C GLY A 125 20.40 5.66 -6.89
N ILE A 126 19.24 5.26 -7.41
CA ILE A 126 18.48 6.07 -8.38
C ILE A 126 17.91 7.33 -7.75
N ALA A 127 17.47 7.27 -6.50
CA ALA A 127 16.95 8.46 -5.82
C ALA A 127 17.99 9.59 -5.76
N GLU A 128 19.27 9.23 -5.60
CA GLU A 128 20.36 10.19 -5.50
C GLU A 128 20.79 10.73 -6.86
N GLN A 129 20.87 9.85 -7.86
CA GLN A 129 21.12 10.24 -9.25
C GLN A 129 20.03 11.19 -9.75
N SER A 130 18.76 10.87 -9.52
CA SER A 130 17.62 11.71 -9.88
C SER A 130 17.67 13.08 -9.20
N HIS A 131 18.04 13.15 -7.92
CA HIS A 131 18.24 14.42 -7.21
C HIS A 131 19.38 15.26 -7.80
N ARG A 132 20.52 14.65 -8.12
CA ARG A 132 21.66 15.35 -8.74
C ARG A 132 21.28 15.94 -10.10
N ILE A 133 20.60 15.17 -10.95
CA ILE A 133 20.13 15.62 -12.27
C ILE A 133 19.16 16.80 -12.13
N LYS A 134 18.25 16.74 -11.15
CA LYS A 134 17.29 17.83 -10.91
C LYS A 134 17.99 19.12 -10.50
N ASN A 135 19.00 19.04 -9.63
CA ASN A 135 19.77 20.19 -9.18
C ASN A 135 20.67 20.77 -10.29
N GLN A 136 21.26 19.93 -11.15
CA GLN A 136 22.09 20.40 -12.26
C GLN A 136 21.30 21.19 -13.32
N LYS A 137 20.00 20.91 -13.49
CA LYS A 137 19.15 21.64 -14.45
C LYS A 137 18.68 23.02 -13.95
N VAL A 138 18.90 23.32 -12.67
CA VAL A 138 18.45 24.57 -12.02
C VAL A 138 19.61 25.56 -11.85
N ALA A 139 20.85 25.09 -11.98
CA ALA A 139 22.06 25.90 -12.06
C ALA A 139 22.37 26.30 -13.51
#